data_AF-A0A436GKY3-F1
#
_entry.id   AF-A0A436GKY3-F1
#
_cell.length_a   1.000
_cell.length_b   1.000
_cell.length_c   1.000
_cell.angle_alpha   90.00
_cell.angle_beta   90.00
_cell.angle_gamma   90.00
#
_symmetry.space_group_name_H-M   'P 1'
#
loop_
_entity.id
_entity.type
_entity.pdbx_description
1 polymer ?
#
loop_
_entity_poly.entity_id
_entity_poly.type
_entity_poly.pdbx_seq_one_letter_code
_entity_poly.pdbx_strand_id
1 'polypeptide(L)' 'PLTIPVLIFGVSASYGATANPDPFLQPFLILAALTLFLGVLGPVSAALALRHGTD' A
#
# COMPACT_ATOMS: atom_id res chain seq x y z
N PRO A 1 -2.62 0.81 -11.85
CA PRO A 1 -3.36 -0.45 -11.61
C PRO A 1 -3.54 -0.82 -10.12
N LEU A 2 -2.55 -0.58 -9.25
CA LEU A 2 -2.64 -0.92 -7.81
C LEU A 2 -3.57 0.00 -6.97
N THR A 3 -4.05 1.11 -7.53
CA THR A 3 -4.98 2.01 -6.82
C THR A 3 -6.28 1.31 -6.42
N ILE A 4 -6.83 0.47 -7.30
CA ILE A 4 -8.06 -0.28 -7.02
C ILE A 4 -7.92 -1.18 -5.78
N PRO A 5 -6.91 -2.07 -5.67
CA PRO A 5 -6.74 -2.88 -4.47
C PRO A 5 -6.45 -2.04 -3.22
N VAL A 6 -5.70 -0.94 -3.32
CA VAL A 6 -5.48 -0.03 -2.17
C VAL A 6 -6.81 0.52 -1.64
N LEU A 7 -7.70 0.96 -2.52
CA LEU A 7 -9.01 1.47 -2.13
C LEU A 7 -9.90 0.38 -1.53
N ILE A 8 -9.90 -0.83 -2.10
CA ILE A 8 -10.68 -1.96 -1.59
C ILE A 8 -10.26 -2.32 -0.16
N PHE A 9 -8.96 -2.56 0.07
CA PHE A 9 -8.48 -2.95 1.40
C PHE A 9 -8.53 -1.80 2.40
N GLY A 10 -8.36 -0.56 1.95
CA GLY A 10 -8.56 0.64 2.76
C GLY A 10 -9.97 0.73 3.33
N VAL A 11 -10.98 0.65 2.46
CA VAL A 11 -12.40 0.69 2.87
C VAL A 11 -12.73 -0.48 3.78
N SER A 12 -12.34 -1.71 3.44
CA SER A 12 -12.59 -2.88 4.29
C SER A 12 -11.93 -2.78 5.66
N ALA A 13 -10.71 -2.23 5.76
CA ALA A 13 -10.06 -2.01 7.05
C ALA A 13 -10.77 -0.93 7.88
N SER A 14 -11.25 0.16 7.25
CA SER A 14 -12.04 1.18 7.94
C SER A 14 -13.37 0.63 8.47
N TYR A 15 -14.07 -0.20 7.70
CA TYR A 15 -15.27 -0.89 8.16
C TYR A 15 -14.96 -1.85 9.30
N GLY A 16 -13.96 -2.73 9.17
CA GLY A 16 -13.57 -3.65 10.24
C GLY A 16 -13.09 -2.97 11.53
N ALA A 17 -12.61 -1.72 11.45
CA ALA A 17 -12.21 -0.94 12.64
C ALA A 17 -13.38 -0.25 13.35
N THR A 18 -14.51 -0.01 12.66
CA THR A 18 -15.62 0.81 13.16
C THR A 18 -16.93 0.03 13.34
N ALA A 19 -17.17 -0.98 12.51
CA ALA A 19 -18.35 -1.83 12.53
C ALA A 19 -18.02 -3.21 13.12
N ASN A 20 -18.68 -3.60 14.20
CA ASN A 20 -18.58 -4.96 14.75
C ASN A 20 -19.68 -5.83 14.13
N PRO A 21 -19.40 -7.08 13.70
CA PRO A 21 -18.20 -7.90 13.95
C PRO A 21 -17.24 -8.04 12.75
N ASP A 22 -17.09 -7.02 11.89
CA ASP A 22 -16.31 -7.18 10.65
C ASP A 22 -14.80 -7.40 10.91
N PRO A 23 -14.14 -8.30 10.16
CA PRO A 23 -12.74 -8.62 10.37
C PRO A 23 -11.79 -7.49 9.94
N PHE A 24 -11.11 -6.87 10.91
CA PHE A 24 -10.14 -5.78 10.67
C PHE A 24 -8.76 -6.23 10.19
N LEU A 25 -8.20 -7.25 10.84
CA LEU A 25 -6.76 -7.51 10.81
C LEU A 25 -6.26 -7.86 9.39
N GLN A 26 -6.98 -8.77 8.71
CA GLN A 26 -6.61 -9.25 7.38
C GLN A 26 -6.52 -8.13 6.32
N PRO A 27 -7.59 -7.32 6.08
CA PRO A 27 -7.51 -6.26 5.08
C PRO A 27 -6.48 -5.18 5.46
N PHE A 28 -6.31 -4.88 6.74
CA PHE A 28 -5.30 -3.94 7.21
C PHE A 28 -3.87 -4.37 6.90
N LEU A 29 -3.51 -5.64 7.14
CA LEU A 29 -2.14 -6.12 6.85
C LEU A 29 -1.81 -6.09 5.37
N ILE A 30 -2.78 -6.39 4.49
CA ILE A 30 -2.58 -6.29 3.05
C ILE A 30 -2.35 -4.83 2.64
N LEU A 31 -3.16 -3.91 3.16
CA LEU A 31 -2.99 -2.47 2.92
C LEU A 31 -1.62 -1.97 3.40
N ALA A 32 -1.19 -2.40 4.59
CA ALA A 32 0.11 -2.04 5.15
C ALA A 32 1.26 -2.59 4.30
N ALA A 33 1.18 -3.83 3.83
CA ALA A 33 2.17 -4.44 2.95
C ALA A 33 2.30 -3.68 1.62
N LEU A 34 1.17 -3.34 0.98
CA LEU A 34 1.15 -2.53 -0.24
C LEU A 34 1.76 -1.15 0.01
N THR A 35 1.41 -0.51 1.13
CA THR A 35 1.93 0.82 1.50
C THR A 35 3.44 0.80 1.66
N LEU A 36 3.97 -0.19 2.39
CA LEU A 36 5.42 -0.35 2.57
C LEU A 36 6.12 -0.66 1.24
N PHE A 37 5.54 -1.54 0.42
CA PHE A 37 6.11 -1.90 -0.88
C PHE A 37 6.23 -0.67 -1.80
N LEU A 38 5.16 0.11 -1.95
CA LEU A 38 5.19 1.33 -2.76
C LEU A 38 6.11 2.40 -2.14
N GLY A 39 6.12 2.51 -0.81
CA GLY A 39 6.96 3.43 -0.06
C GLY A 39 8.46 3.18 -0.25
N VAL A 40 8.87 1.93 -0.49
CA VAL A 40 10.26 1.57 -0.82
C VAL A 40 10.53 1.68 -2.32
N LEU A 41 9.62 1.17 -3.16
CA LEU A 41 9.83 1.09 -4.60
C LEU A 41 9.99 2.48 -5.23
N GLY A 42 9.26 3.49 -4.75
CA GLY A 42 9.37 4.87 -5.22
C GLY A 42 10.78 5.46 -5.05
N PRO A 43 11.29 5.63 -3.82
CA PRO A 43 12.64 6.15 -3.58
C PRO A 43 13.74 5.32 -4.22
N VAL A 44 13.63 3.98 -4.18
CA VAL A 44 14.60 3.11 -4.84
C VAL A 44 14.63 3.40 -6.33
N SER A 45 13.48 3.34 -7.02
CA SER A 45 13.41 3.60 -8.46
C SER A 45 13.91 4.98 -8.84
N ALA A 46 13.61 6.02 -8.04
CA ALA A 46 14.11 7.37 -8.25
C ALA A 46 15.65 7.45 -8.12
N ALA A 47 16.22 6.83 -7.10
CA ALA A 47 17.67 6.76 -6.94
C ALA A 47 18.35 5.99 -8.09
N LEU A 48 17.74 4.89 -8.57
CA LEU A 48 18.24 4.14 -9.72
C LEU A 48 18.14 4.93 -11.03
N ALA A 49 17.12 5.75 -11.19
CA ALA A 49 16.97 6.63 -12.36
C ALA A 49 18.04 7.71 -12.35
N LEU A 50 18.32 8.34 -11.19
CA LEU A 50 19.34 9.37 -11.07
C LEU A 50 20.75 8.85 -11.38
N ARG A 51 21.14 7.69 -10.84
CA ARG A 51 22.49 7.12 -11.10
C ARG A 51 22.73 6.75 -12.58
N HIS A 52 21.67 6.36 -13.29
CA HIS A 52 21.74 5.85 -14.67
C HIS A 52 21.46 6.94 -15.70
N GLY A 53 20.81 8.03 -15.29
CA GLY A 53 20.57 9.22 -16.11
C GLY A 53 21.73 10.22 -16.09
N THR A 54 22.78 9.97 -15.30
CA THR A 54 24.02 10.77 -15.25
C THR A 54 25.12 10.29 -16.20
N ASP A 55 24.81 9.46 -17.19
CA ASP A 55 25.67 9.21 -18.36
C ASP A 55 25.54 10.34 -19.39
#